data_AF-A0A7V4ECP9-F1
#
_entry.id   AF-A0A7V4ECP9-F1
#
_cell.length_a   1.000
_cell.length_b   1.000
_cell.length_c   1.000
_cell.angle_alpha   90.00
_cell.angle_beta   90.00
_cell.angle_gamma   90.00
#
_symmetry.space_group_name_H-M   'P 1'
#
loop_
_entity.id
_entity.type
_entity.pdbx_description
1 polymer ?
#
loop_
_entity_poly.entity_id
_entity_poly.type
_entity_poly.pdbx_seq_one_letter_code
_entity_poly.pdbx_strand_id
1 'polypeptide(L)'
;MEIDEKIFGEKIDIELENFVRVKHKNPYILGIIKDRDKEFTVYIGKNGLKIFPFSHENFIKLIFAIRGDEEVTGVFTDGNHEGFSVVLVEKGKIKKIFLCKRKGTSNKNETRAILFAVKKFPQYRIFSDSLIAIKRVSRFIGRERVVKVRAHSGVLWNAIADTILKYINEICQDKNCVEI
;
A
#
# COMPACT_ATOMS: atom_id res chain seq x y z
N MET A 1 -19.23 16.95 8.82
CA MET A 1 -17.79 16.71 8.66
C MET A 1 -17.65 15.70 7.54
N GLU A 2 -17.09 16.11 6.40
CA GLU A 2 -16.69 15.18 5.35
C GLU A 2 -15.50 14.36 5.86
N ILE A 3 -15.51 13.06 5.62
CA ILE A 3 -14.38 12.18 5.93
C ILE A 3 -13.18 12.72 5.14
N ASP A 4 -12.02 12.83 5.78
CA ASP A 4 -10.81 13.45 5.21
C ASP A 4 -10.15 12.53 4.16
N GLU A 5 -10.92 12.02 3.20
CA GLU A 5 -10.45 11.19 2.08
C GLU A 5 -9.50 11.99 1.18
N LYS A 6 -9.55 13.33 1.26
CA LYS A 6 -8.59 14.25 0.65
C LYS A 6 -7.14 13.95 1.06
N ILE A 7 -6.90 13.22 2.16
CA ILE A 7 -5.57 12.79 2.59
C ILE A 7 -4.85 11.93 1.52
N PHE A 8 -5.57 11.10 0.77
CA PHE A 8 -4.97 10.26 -0.27
C PHE A 8 -4.91 10.93 -1.64
N GLY A 9 -5.45 12.15 -1.78
CA GLY A 9 -5.52 12.89 -3.05
C GLY A 9 -6.67 12.46 -3.96
N GLU A 10 -7.27 11.29 -3.72
CA GLU A 10 -8.43 10.77 -4.43
C GLU A 10 -9.45 10.16 -3.46
N LYS A 11 -10.71 10.05 -3.90
CA LYS A 11 -11.75 9.36 -3.15
C LYS A 11 -11.43 7.86 -3.09
N ILE A 12 -11.33 7.31 -1.89
CA ILE A 12 -11.20 5.85 -1.73
C ILE A 12 -12.57 5.22 -1.88
N ASP A 13 -12.68 4.29 -2.82
CA ASP A 13 -13.83 3.39 -2.90
C ASP A 13 -13.43 1.97 -2.44
N ILE A 14 -14.35 1.27 -1.80
CA ILE A 14 -14.13 -0.05 -1.20
C ILE A 14 -15.25 -0.98 -1.66
N GLU A 15 -14.90 -1.91 -2.54
CA GLU A 15 -15.78 -2.98 -3.02
C GLU A 15 -15.59 -4.24 -2.16
N LEU A 16 -16.06 -4.17 -0.91
CA LEU A 16 -16.07 -5.30 0.01
C LEU A 16 -17.50 -5.50 0.51
N GLU A 17 -18.11 -6.65 0.20
CA GLU A 17 -19.55 -6.91 0.45
C GLU A 17 -19.95 -6.68 1.91
N ASN A 18 -19.08 -7.05 2.84
CA ASN A 18 -19.33 -6.90 4.27
C ASN A 18 -18.78 -5.61 4.89
N PHE A 19 -18.34 -4.65 4.06
CA PHE A 19 -17.93 -3.33 4.50
C PHE A 19 -19.09 -2.34 4.42
N VAL A 20 -19.35 -1.66 5.53
CA VAL A 20 -20.34 -0.58 5.62
C VAL A 20 -19.62 0.70 5.96
N ARG A 21 -19.73 1.69 5.09
CA ARG A 21 -19.23 3.05 5.33
C ARG A 21 -20.06 3.72 6.43
N VAL A 22 -19.40 4.31 7.43
CA VAL A 22 -20.08 4.90 8.59
C VAL A 22 -19.84 6.40 8.64
N LYS A 23 -20.90 7.18 8.84
CA LYS A 23 -20.81 8.61 9.12
C LYS A 23 -20.65 8.80 10.63
N HIS A 24 -19.43 9.03 11.09
CA HIS A 24 -19.11 9.17 12.51
C HIS A 24 -18.69 10.62 12.88
N LYS A 25 -18.78 11.00 14.16
CA LYS A 25 -18.23 12.28 14.66
C LYS A 25 -16.69 12.33 14.58
N ASN A 26 -16.05 11.16 14.52
CA ASN A 26 -14.61 11.03 14.35
C ASN A 26 -14.31 10.92 12.85
N PRO A 27 -13.59 11.89 12.24
CA PRO A 27 -13.37 11.92 10.79
C PRO A 27 -12.42 10.81 10.31
N TYR A 28 -11.73 10.14 11.24
CA TYR A 28 -10.78 9.08 10.93
C TYR A 28 -11.45 7.70 10.87
N ILE A 29 -12.74 7.57 11.17
CA ILE A 29 -13.47 6.30 10.99
C ILE A 29 -14.06 6.28 9.59
N LEU A 30 -13.59 5.34 8.78
CA LEU A 30 -14.03 5.15 7.39
C LEU A 30 -15.27 4.25 7.32
N GLY A 31 -15.31 3.19 8.12
CA GLY A 31 -16.42 2.24 8.12
C GLY A 31 -16.19 1.04 9.04
N ILE A 32 -17.02 0.02 8.87
CA ILE A 32 -17.02 -1.21 9.67
C ILE A 32 -17.05 -2.41 8.72
N ILE A 33 -16.22 -3.42 8.96
CA ILE A 33 -16.29 -4.74 8.32
C ILE A 33 -17.03 -5.68 9.29
N LYS A 34 -18.11 -6.30 8.84
CA LYS A 34 -18.87 -7.30 9.62
C LYS A 34 -18.51 -8.70 9.16
N ASP A 35 -17.83 -9.48 9.98
CA ASP A 35 -17.42 -10.85 9.64
C ASP A 35 -17.97 -11.81 10.68
N ARG A 36 -19.07 -12.48 10.33
CA ARG A 36 -19.88 -13.31 11.24
C ARG A 36 -20.29 -12.48 12.47
N ASP A 37 -19.92 -12.93 13.67
CA ASP A 37 -20.23 -12.26 14.94
C ASP A 37 -19.19 -11.19 15.34
N LYS A 38 -18.22 -10.88 14.47
CA LYS A 38 -17.16 -9.89 14.74
C LYS A 38 -17.36 -8.63 13.91
N GLU A 39 -17.06 -7.49 14.53
CA GLU A 39 -16.99 -6.20 13.86
C GLU A 39 -15.57 -5.62 13.94
N PHE A 40 -15.09 -5.14 12.80
CA PHE A 40 -13.79 -4.47 12.70
C PHE A 40 -13.99 -3.03 12.24
N THR A 41 -13.56 -2.08 13.05
CA THR A 41 -13.61 -0.66 12.68
C THR A 41 -12.42 -0.34 11.77
N VAL A 42 -12.72 0.23 10.60
CA VAL A 42 -11.74 0.69 9.63
C VAL A 42 -11.45 2.16 9.88
N TYR A 43 -10.18 2.47 10.14
CA TYR A 43 -9.66 3.81 10.33
C TYR A 43 -8.84 4.24 9.12
N ILE A 44 -8.91 5.53 8.81
CA ILE A 44 -8.21 6.21 7.73
C ILE A 44 -7.47 7.43 8.29
N GLY A 45 -6.25 7.68 7.83
CA GLY A 45 -5.51 8.89 8.17
C GLY A 45 -4.21 9.04 7.37
N LYS A 46 -3.41 10.05 7.71
CA LYS A 46 -2.12 10.36 7.04
C LYS A 46 -1.11 9.21 7.03
N ASN A 47 -1.29 8.25 7.93
CA ASN A 47 -0.45 7.07 8.06
C ASN A 47 -1.03 5.83 7.37
N GLY A 48 -2.09 5.98 6.57
CA GLY A 48 -2.71 4.88 5.86
C GLY A 48 -4.00 4.38 6.49
N LEU A 49 -4.29 3.10 6.24
CA LEU A 49 -5.45 2.39 6.77
C LEU A 49 -5.09 1.51 7.97
N LYS A 50 -6.05 1.36 8.87
CA LYS A 50 -5.95 0.43 10.02
C LYS A 50 -7.30 -0.22 10.24
N ILE A 51 -7.29 -1.48 10.69
CA ILE A 51 -8.49 -2.12 11.23
C ILE A 51 -8.31 -2.43 12.71
N PHE A 52 -9.39 -2.34 13.49
CA PHE A 52 -9.39 -2.67 14.91
C PHE A 52 -10.65 -3.46 15.32
N PRO A 53 -10.52 -4.58 16.05
CA PRO A 53 -9.26 -5.27 16.38
C PRO A 53 -8.49 -5.72 15.12
N PHE A 54 -7.19 -5.95 15.20
CA PHE A 54 -6.43 -6.35 14.00
C PHE A 54 -6.75 -7.80 13.60
N SER A 55 -6.98 -8.03 12.31
CA SER A 55 -7.17 -9.34 11.69
C SER A 55 -6.43 -9.35 10.36
N HIS A 56 -5.37 -10.16 10.23
CA HIS A 56 -4.60 -10.24 8.99
C HIS A 56 -5.51 -10.51 7.78
N GLU A 57 -6.44 -11.45 7.90
CA GLU A 57 -7.33 -11.85 6.82
C GLU A 57 -8.25 -10.70 6.38
N ASN A 58 -8.95 -10.06 7.33
CA ASN A 58 -9.85 -8.96 7.02
C ASN A 58 -9.10 -7.71 6.55
N PHE A 59 -7.87 -7.49 7.04
CA PHE A 59 -7.03 -6.41 6.58
C PHE A 59 -6.62 -6.61 5.12
N ILE A 60 -6.17 -7.81 4.75
CA ILE A 60 -5.82 -8.12 3.36
C ILE A 60 -7.06 -8.04 2.45
N LYS A 61 -8.21 -8.60 2.86
CA LYS A 61 -9.48 -8.47 2.10
C LYS A 61 -9.83 -7.00 1.86
N LEU A 62 -9.73 -6.16 2.88
CA LEU A 62 -9.96 -4.71 2.77
C LEU A 62 -8.99 -4.08 1.76
N ILE A 63 -7.69 -4.37 1.85
CA ILE A 63 -6.67 -3.79 0.97
C ILE A 63 -6.96 -4.14 -0.50
N PHE A 64 -7.28 -5.40 -0.81
CA PHE A 64 -7.63 -5.81 -2.18
C PHE A 64 -9.00 -5.30 -2.66
N ALA A 65 -9.89 -4.92 -1.75
CA ALA A 65 -11.17 -4.32 -2.08
C ALA A 65 -11.10 -2.83 -2.44
N ILE A 66 -9.97 -2.17 -2.18
CA ILE A 66 -9.78 -0.75 -2.51
C ILE A 66 -9.78 -0.56 -4.03
N ARG A 67 -10.44 0.51 -4.46
CA ARG A 67 -10.48 1.01 -5.83
C ARG A 67 -10.00 2.45 -5.87
N GLY A 68 -9.25 2.76 -6.92
CA GLY A 68 -8.85 4.11 -7.29
C GLY A 68 -9.12 4.34 -8.79
N ASP A 69 -8.48 5.36 -9.35
CA ASP A 69 -8.62 5.72 -10.77
C ASP A 69 -8.28 4.55 -11.74
N GLU A 70 -9.20 4.26 -12.67
CA GLU A 70 -9.10 3.17 -13.66
C GLU A 70 -7.98 3.38 -14.69
N GLU A 71 -7.46 4.60 -14.85
CA GLU A 71 -6.32 4.88 -15.72
C GLU A 71 -4.98 4.52 -15.05
N VAL A 72 -4.98 4.31 -13.73
CA VAL A 72 -3.74 4.03 -12.99
C VAL A 72 -3.35 2.56 -13.13
N THR A 73 -2.21 2.34 -13.79
CA THR A 73 -1.55 1.04 -13.91
C THR A 73 -0.05 1.15 -13.67
N GLY A 74 0.50 0.29 -12.83
CA GLY A 74 1.94 0.17 -12.58
C GLY A 74 2.26 -0.43 -11.22
N VAL A 75 3.52 -0.30 -10.81
CA VAL A 75 4.04 -0.93 -9.60
C VAL A 75 4.46 0.13 -8.59
N PHE A 76 3.89 0.10 -7.39
CA PHE A 76 4.20 1.02 -6.30
C PHE A 76 5.10 0.33 -5.28
N THR A 77 6.17 1.00 -4.86
CA THR A 77 7.19 0.39 -4.00
C THR A 77 7.50 1.28 -2.81
N ASP A 78 7.61 0.68 -1.63
CA ASP A 78 8.05 1.37 -0.41
C ASP A 78 8.98 0.48 0.43
N GLY A 79 9.78 1.08 1.31
CA GLY A 79 10.73 0.39 2.17
C GLY A 79 11.05 1.12 3.48
N ASN A 80 11.16 0.36 4.57
CA ASN A 80 11.49 0.87 5.90
C ASN A 80 12.60 0.02 6.54
N HIS A 81 12.80 0.14 7.85
CA HIS A 81 13.85 -0.60 8.55
C HIS A 81 13.54 -2.10 8.72
N GLU A 82 12.26 -2.49 8.68
CA GLU A 82 11.78 -3.86 8.85
C GLU A 82 11.75 -4.64 7.53
N GLY A 83 11.58 -3.96 6.39
CA GLY A 83 11.51 -4.62 5.09
C GLY A 83 11.06 -3.70 3.96
N PHE A 84 10.44 -4.28 2.95
CA PHE A 84 9.88 -3.53 1.81
C PHE A 84 8.60 -4.16 1.28
N SER A 85 7.80 -3.33 0.59
CA SER A 85 6.56 -3.72 -0.10
C SER A 85 6.63 -3.36 -1.59
N VAL A 86 5.98 -4.19 -2.41
CA VAL A 86 5.79 -3.96 -3.85
C VAL A 86 4.35 -4.30 -4.20
N VAL A 87 3.60 -3.33 -4.68
CA VAL A 87 2.17 -3.43 -4.98
C VAL A 87 1.95 -3.25 -6.48
N LEU A 88 1.48 -4.29 -7.16
CA LEU A 88 1.04 -4.20 -8.56
C LEU A 88 -0.41 -3.71 -8.61
N VAL A 89 -0.62 -2.62 -9.32
CA VAL A 89 -1.94 -2.05 -9.58
C VAL A 89 -2.20 -2.08 -11.09
N GLU A 90 -3.38 -2.57 -11.46
CA GLU A 90 -3.86 -2.50 -12.83
C GLU A 90 -5.29 -1.99 -12.83
N LYS A 91 -5.53 -0.98 -13.66
CA LYS A 91 -6.82 -0.33 -13.82
C LYS A 91 -7.46 0.06 -12.48
N GLY A 92 -6.68 0.71 -11.62
CA GLY A 92 -7.15 1.16 -10.31
C GLY A 92 -7.45 0.03 -9.30
N LYS A 93 -6.95 -1.19 -9.52
CA LYS A 93 -7.14 -2.34 -8.61
C LYS A 93 -5.81 -3.01 -8.29
N ILE A 94 -5.62 -3.36 -7.01
CA ILE A 94 -4.47 -4.18 -6.59
C ILE A 94 -4.62 -5.59 -7.17
N LYS A 95 -3.58 -6.06 -7.85
CA LYS A 95 -3.52 -7.41 -8.44
C LYS A 95 -2.63 -8.35 -7.65
N LYS A 96 -1.56 -7.82 -7.07
CA LYS A 96 -0.56 -8.62 -6.35
C LYS A 96 0.24 -7.75 -5.40
N ILE A 97 0.58 -8.30 -4.25
CA ILE A 97 1.46 -7.67 -3.27
C ILE A 97 2.64 -8.60 -2.97
N PHE A 98 3.84 -8.05 -2.97
CA PHE A 98 5.00 -8.68 -2.36
C PHE A 98 5.38 -7.92 -1.10
N LEU A 99 5.56 -8.65 -0.02
CA LEU A 99 5.95 -8.09 1.27
C LEU A 99 7.10 -8.92 1.83
N CYS A 100 8.28 -8.30 1.93
CA CYS A 100 9.50 -9.01 2.29
C CYS A 100 10.16 -8.43 3.55
N LYS A 101 10.26 -9.25 4.59
CA LYS A 101 10.99 -8.98 5.84
C LYS A 101 12.48 -8.93 5.56
N ARG A 102 13.11 -7.81 5.89
CA ARG A 102 14.55 -7.66 5.79
C ARG A 102 15.03 -6.51 6.66
N LYS A 103 15.62 -6.83 7.81
CA LYS A 103 16.27 -5.84 8.66
C LYS A 103 17.35 -5.06 7.88
N GLY A 104 17.30 -3.74 7.97
CA GLY A 104 18.20 -2.86 7.24
C GLY A 104 17.90 -1.39 7.48
N THR A 105 18.52 -0.53 6.68
CA THR A 105 18.16 0.89 6.65
C THR A 105 17.03 1.11 5.66
N SER A 106 16.15 2.09 5.90
CA SER A 106 15.05 2.43 4.99
C SER A 106 15.57 2.63 3.56
N ASN A 107 16.61 3.43 3.37
CA ASN A 107 17.25 3.65 2.06
C ASN A 107 17.69 2.35 1.35
N LYS A 108 18.19 1.35 2.09
CA LYS A 108 18.58 0.05 1.51
C LYS A 108 17.35 -0.74 1.08
N ASN A 109 16.29 -0.73 1.88
CA ASN A 109 15.08 -1.48 1.57
C ASN A 109 14.24 -0.82 0.47
N GLU A 110 14.14 0.51 0.43
CA GLU A 110 13.57 1.24 -0.71
C GLU A 110 14.31 0.91 -2.02
N THR A 111 15.65 0.91 -2.01
CA THR A 111 16.46 0.53 -3.19
C THR A 111 16.17 -0.91 -3.60
N ARG A 112 16.03 -1.84 -2.65
CA ARG A 112 15.70 -3.24 -2.92
C ARG A 112 14.28 -3.40 -3.47
N ALA A 113 13.32 -2.62 -2.98
CA ALA A 113 11.94 -2.63 -3.46
C ALA A 113 11.89 -2.30 -4.96
N ILE A 114 12.57 -1.23 -5.37
CA ILE A 114 12.67 -0.83 -6.78
C ILE A 114 13.38 -1.93 -7.60
N LEU A 115 14.52 -2.44 -7.14
CA LEU A 115 15.24 -3.51 -7.86
C LEU A 115 14.41 -4.80 -8.00
N PHE A 116 13.64 -5.16 -6.97
CA PHE A 116 12.72 -6.28 -7.00
C PHE A 116 11.64 -6.06 -8.05
N ALA A 117 10.99 -4.89 -8.04
CA ALA A 117 9.98 -4.50 -9.01
C ALA A 117 10.53 -4.50 -10.45
N VAL A 118 11.73 -3.96 -10.65
CA VAL A 118 12.44 -3.94 -11.95
C VAL A 118 12.56 -5.35 -12.54
N LYS A 119 12.93 -6.32 -11.70
CA LYS A 119 13.14 -7.71 -12.10
C LYS A 119 11.82 -8.45 -12.31
N LYS A 120 10.85 -8.28 -11.41
CA LYS A 120 9.60 -9.06 -11.40
C LYS A 120 8.57 -8.54 -12.41
N PHE A 121 8.63 -7.25 -12.73
CA PHE A 121 7.63 -6.53 -13.53
C PHE A 121 8.30 -5.70 -14.64
N PRO A 122 8.99 -6.35 -15.61
CA PRO A 122 9.73 -5.69 -16.68
C PRO A 122 8.91 -4.68 -17.49
N GLN A 123 7.62 -4.95 -17.68
CA GLN A 123 6.72 -4.18 -18.53
C GLN A 123 6.05 -2.97 -17.86
N TYR A 124 6.10 -2.85 -16.54
CA TYR A 124 5.40 -1.78 -15.83
C TYR A 124 6.33 -0.63 -15.46
N ARG A 125 5.75 0.58 -15.41
CA ARG A 125 6.34 1.73 -14.72
C ARG A 125 6.35 1.48 -13.22
N ILE A 126 7.40 1.97 -12.56
CA ILE A 126 7.61 1.80 -11.13
C ILE A 126 7.52 3.15 -10.46
N PHE A 127 6.72 3.25 -9.40
CA PHE A 127 6.47 4.46 -8.64
C PHE A 127 7.07 4.30 -7.24
N SER A 128 7.90 5.26 -6.84
CA SER A 128 8.51 5.29 -5.51
C SER A 128 8.60 6.73 -5.01
N ASP A 129 8.48 6.92 -3.70
CA ASP A 129 8.69 8.20 -3.05
C ASP A 129 10.14 8.43 -2.60
N SER A 130 11.06 7.49 -2.81
CA SER A 130 12.46 7.64 -2.42
C SER A 130 13.34 8.17 -3.55
N LEU A 131 13.68 9.46 -3.47
CA LEU A 131 14.60 10.07 -4.44
C LEU A 131 16.00 9.44 -4.39
N ILE A 132 16.44 8.99 -3.20
CA ILE A 132 17.75 8.36 -3.02
C ILE A 132 17.77 6.99 -3.71
N ALA A 133 16.73 6.17 -3.50
CA ALA A 133 16.61 4.87 -4.14
C ALA A 133 16.52 5.00 -5.67
N ILE A 134 15.69 5.92 -6.17
CA ILE A 134 15.57 6.20 -7.61
C ILE A 134 16.93 6.57 -8.20
N LYS A 135 17.64 7.55 -7.62
CA LYS A 135 18.97 7.97 -8.11
C LYS A 135 19.98 6.83 -8.15
N ARG A 136 19.91 5.87 -7.21
CA ARG A 136 20.79 4.70 -7.20
C ARG A 136 20.46 3.73 -8.31
N VAL A 137 19.18 3.42 -8.52
CA VAL A 137 18.76 2.42 -9.50
C VAL A 137 18.80 2.97 -10.93
N SER A 138 18.48 4.25 -11.15
CA SER A 138 18.51 4.90 -12.48
C SER A 138 19.90 4.95 -13.14
N ARG A 139 20.96 4.50 -12.47
CA ARG A 139 22.27 4.25 -13.09
C ARG A 139 22.31 2.97 -13.92
N PHE A 140 21.35 2.06 -13.69
CA PHE A 140 21.31 0.71 -14.24
C PHE A 140 20.05 0.43 -15.08
N ILE A 141 19.06 1.33 -15.05
CA ILE A 141 17.80 1.22 -15.77
C ILE A 141 17.41 2.57 -16.39
N GLY A 142 16.58 2.53 -17.44
CA GLY A 142 16.01 3.72 -18.05
C GLY A 142 15.31 4.62 -17.01
N ARG A 143 15.61 5.92 -17.06
CA ARG A 143 15.12 6.90 -16.07
C ARG A 143 13.60 7.06 -16.14
N GLU A 144 13.04 6.94 -17.33
CA GLU A 144 11.62 6.99 -17.64
C GLU A 144 10.82 5.83 -17.02
N ARG A 145 11.50 4.75 -16.61
CA ARG A 145 10.85 3.58 -16.01
C ARG A 145 10.51 3.77 -14.53
N VAL A 146 11.24 4.62 -13.80
CA VAL A 146 11.00 4.86 -12.38
C VAL A 146 10.61 6.30 -12.12
N VAL A 147 9.38 6.48 -11.66
CA VAL A 147 8.73 7.78 -11.48
C VAL A 147 8.71 8.12 -9.99
N LYS A 148 9.16 9.33 -9.66
CA LYS A 148 9.06 9.86 -8.30
C LYS A 148 7.61 10.25 -8.02
N VAL A 149 7.04 9.73 -6.93
CA VAL A 149 5.74 10.14 -6.39
C VAL A 149 5.87 10.84 -5.05
N ARG A 150 4.81 11.48 -4.56
CA ARG A 150 4.80 12.14 -3.25
C ARG A 150 4.70 11.08 -2.14
N ALA A 151 5.43 11.29 -1.04
CA ALA A 151 5.37 10.44 0.14
C ALA A 151 4.10 10.70 0.97
N HIS A 152 3.62 9.67 1.67
CA HIS A 152 2.56 9.69 2.71
C HIS A 152 1.15 10.16 2.31
N SER A 153 1.00 11.04 1.31
CA SER A 153 -0.28 11.66 0.95
C SER A 153 -0.31 12.09 -0.51
N GLY A 154 -1.51 12.13 -1.09
CA GLY A 154 -1.75 12.58 -2.46
C GLY A 154 -1.53 11.54 -3.56
N VAL A 155 -1.11 10.31 -3.21
CA VAL A 155 -1.05 9.16 -4.13
C VAL A 155 -1.51 7.92 -3.37
N LEU A 156 -2.71 7.43 -3.67
CA LEU A 156 -3.35 6.30 -2.96
C LEU A 156 -2.44 5.09 -2.88
N TRP A 157 -1.97 4.59 -4.02
CA TRP A 157 -1.26 3.31 -4.08
C TRP A 157 0.12 3.34 -3.40
N ASN A 158 0.79 4.49 -3.39
CA ASN A 158 2.01 4.68 -2.60
C ASN A 158 1.69 4.63 -1.09
N ALA A 159 0.61 5.29 -0.68
CA ALA A 159 0.19 5.25 0.71
C ALA A 159 -0.28 3.85 1.13
N ILE A 160 -0.88 3.05 0.23
CA ILE A 160 -1.20 1.65 0.47
C ILE A 160 0.07 0.80 0.61
N ALA A 161 1.10 1.02 -0.22
CA ALA A 161 2.39 0.34 -0.09
C ALA A 161 3.03 0.59 1.29
N ASP A 162 3.03 1.84 1.78
CA ASP A 162 3.46 2.22 3.13
C ASP A 162 2.56 1.61 4.22
N THR A 163 1.24 1.61 4.01
CA THR A 163 0.28 1.04 4.94
C THR A 163 0.55 -0.44 5.19
N ILE A 164 0.64 -1.24 4.13
CA ILE A 164 0.86 -2.69 4.23
C ILE A 164 2.19 -2.98 4.92
N LEU A 165 3.21 -2.17 4.63
CA LEU A 165 4.55 -2.32 5.19
C LEU A 165 4.60 -2.17 6.72
N LYS A 166 3.68 -1.41 7.31
CA LYS A 166 3.54 -1.29 8.78
C LYS A 166 3.06 -2.56 9.46
N TYR A 167 2.42 -3.47 8.72
CA TYR A 167 1.91 -4.75 9.20
C TYR A 167 2.75 -5.94 8.72
N ILE A 168 3.99 -5.69 8.31
CA ILE A 168 4.89 -6.71 7.77
C ILE A 168 5.12 -7.87 8.73
N ASN A 169 5.18 -7.58 10.03
CA ASN A 169 5.45 -8.59 11.03
C ASN A 169 4.29 -9.57 11.20
N GLU A 170 3.08 -9.02 11.22
CA GLU A 170 1.81 -9.71 11.33
C GLU A 170 1.46 -10.49 10.06
N ILE A 171 1.73 -9.91 8.88
CA ILE A 171 1.37 -10.52 7.59
C ILE A 171 2.37 -11.61 7.18
N CYS A 172 3.68 -11.36 7.25
CA CYS A 172 4.65 -12.37 6.78
C CYS A 172 4.88 -13.49 7.78
N GLN A 173 4.55 -13.30 9.08
CA GLN A 173 4.80 -14.29 10.14
C GLN A 173 6.26 -14.81 10.07
N ASP A 174 6.49 -16.12 9.98
CA ASP A 174 7.85 -16.67 9.93
C ASP A 174 8.50 -16.65 8.53
N LYS A 175 7.77 -16.18 7.51
CA LYS A 175 8.28 -16.14 6.13
C LYS A 175 9.08 -14.85 5.90
N ASN A 176 10.22 -15.00 5.23
CA ASN A 176 11.06 -13.86 4.83
C ASN A 176 10.41 -13.00 3.74
N CYS A 177 9.62 -13.60 2.86
CA CYS A 177 8.81 -12.85 1.91
C CYS A 177 7.55 -13.62 1.56
N VAL A 178 6.45 -12.90 1.40
CA VAL A 178 5.17 -13.43 0.97
C VAL A 178 4.71 -12.75 -0.31
N GLU A 179 4.10 -13.54 -1.18
CA GLU A 179 3.31 -13.09 -2.30
C GLU A 179 1.85 -13.26 -1.89
N ILE A 180 1.07 -12.18 -1.99
CA ILE A 180 -0.34 -12.10 -1.63
C ILE A 180 -1.13 -11.73 -2.88
#